data_AF-A0A942ATQ3-F1
#
_entry.id   AF-A0A942ATQ3-F1
#
_cell.length_a   1.000
_cell.length_b   1.000
_cell.length_c   1.000
_cell.angle_alpha   90.00
_cell.angle_beta   90.00
_cell.angle_gamma   90.00
#
_symmetry.space_group_name_H-M   'P 1'
#
loop_
_entity.id
_entity.type
_entity.pdbx_description
1 polymer ?
#
loop_
_entity_poly.entity_id
_entity_poly.type
_entity_poly.pdbx_seq_one_letter_code
_entity_poly.pdbx_strand_id
1 'polypeptide(L)'
;QAAERDSFSLDELEDLAPLLEKETLDAAVKRAAERDGFSLCELEDLAPFLGRETLDAAVRQAAERDSFSLDELEDLAPFLGKETMDALAQKAAQKRNFSLDELEAVAPFLSKEVFLEIALGRRERKNG
;
A
#
# COMPACT_ATOMS: atom_id res chain seq x y z
N GLN A 1 -33.61 -14.11 -7.92
CA GLN A 1 -33.07 -13.61 -6.65
C GLN A 1 -31.72 -14.28 -6.44
N ALA A 2 -30.64 -13.57 -6.73
CA ALA A 2 -29.29 -14.11 -6.70
C ALA A 2 -28.58 -13.58 -5.45
N ALA A 3 -28.32 -14.50 -4.52
CA ALA A 3 -27.39 -14.44 -3.41
C ALA A 3 -27.10 -13.04 -2.81
N GLU A 4 -27.81 -12.70 -1.74
CA GLU A 4 -27.15 -12.03 -0.61
C GLU A 4 -26.08 -13.02 -0.12
N ARG A 5 -24.86 -12.90 -0.65
CA ARG A 5 -23.70 -13.46 0.01
C ARG A 5 -23.40 -12.47 1.12
N ASP A 6 -23.50 -12.89 2.37
CA ASP A 6 -22.82 -12.23 3.48
C ASP A 6 -21.39 -11.92 3.02
N SER A 7 -21.18 -10.68 2.63
CA SER A 7 -19.90 -10.16 2.21
C SER A 7 -19.33 -9.54 3.46
N PHE A 8 -18.51 -10.30 4.18
CA PHE A 8 -17.71 -9.75 5.27
C PHE A 8 -16.93 -8.53 4.75
N SER A 9 -16.99 -7.44 5.50
CA SER A 9 -16.08 -6.31 5.30
C SER A 9 -14.65 -6.71 5.62
N LEU A 10 -13.66 -5.96 5.13
CA LEU A 10 -12.26 -6.27 5.43
C LEU A 10 -11.97 -6.16 6.94
N ASP A 11 -12.56 -5.16 7.59
CA ASP A 11 -12.57 -4.96 9.04
C ASP A 11 -13.06 -6.23 9.80
N GLU A 12 -14.18 -6.82 9.39
CA GLU A 12 -14.69 -8.07 9.98
C GLU A 12 -13.78 -9.29 9.73
N LEU A 13 -12.92 -9.23 8.71
CA LEU A 13 -11.97 -10.29 8.40
C LEU A 13 -10.67 -10.17 9.19
N GLU A 14 -10.36 -9.02 9.81
CA GLU A 14 -9.12 -8.82 10.56
C GLU A 14 -8.99 -9.80 11.73
N ASP A 15 -10.03 -9.91 12.56
CA ASP A 15 -10.08 -10.84 13.68
C ASP A 15 -10.04 -12.32 13.24
N LEU A 16 -10.49 -12.59 12.01
CA LEU A 16 -10.54 -13.95 11.45
C LEU A 16 -9.30 -14.28 10.61
N ALA A 17 -8.49 -13.30 10.22
CA ALA A 17 -7.37 -13.47 9.29
C ALA A 17 -6.38 -14.57 9.72
N PRO A 18 -6.02 -14.74 11.01
CA PRO A 18 -5.16 -15.84 11.44
C PRO A 18 -5.75 -17.24 11.28
N LEU A 19 -7.08 -17.35 11.18
CA LEU A 19 -7.83 -18.61 11.08
C LEU A 19 -8.26 -18.95 9.66
N LEU A 20 -8.22 -17.97 8.75
CA LEU A 20 -8.64 -18.13 7.37
C LEU A 20 -7.52 -18.68 6.49
N GLU A 21 -7.89 -19.41 5.44
CA GLU A 21 -6.96 -19.76 4.39
C GLU A 21 -6.53 -18.50 3.64
N LYS A 22 -5.22 -18.36 3.42
CA LYS A 22 -4.62 -17.24 2.68
C LYS A 22 -5.34 -16.95 1.35
N GLU A 23 -5.69 -17.99 0.59
CA GLU A 23 -6.40 -17.84 -0.69
C GLU A 23 -7.79 -17.21 -0.54
N THR A 24 -8.47 -17.46 0.58
CA THR A 24 -9.77 -16.87 0.89
C THR A 24 -9.63 -15.39 1.21
N LEU A 25 -8.64 -15.04 2.04
CA LEU A 25 -8.36 -13.65 2.37
C LEU A 25 -7.89 -12.85 1.16
N ASP A 26 -6.99 -13.43 0.34
CA ASP A 26 -6.53 -12.84 -0.91
C ASP A 26 -7.70 -12.56 -1.87
N ALA A 27 -8.66 -13.50 -1.97
CA ALA A 27 -9.84 -13.31 -2.81
C ALA A 27 -10.79 -12.24 -2.27
N ALA A 28 -10.88 -12.06 -0.95
CA ALA A 28 -11.66 -10.99 -0.34
C ALA A 28 -11.04 -9.62 -0.64
N VAL A 29 -9.73 -9.47 -0.42
CA VAL A 29 -9.00 -8.22 -0.70
C VAL A 29 -9.03 -7.85 -2.18
N LYS A 30 -8.87 -8.81 -3.10
CA LYS A 30 -8.99 -8.55 -4.54
C LYS A 30 -10.35 -7.95 -4.92
N ARG A 31 -11.44 -8.47 -4.35
CA ARG A 31 -12.79 -7.91 -4.59
C ARG A 31 -12.96 -6.55 -3.92
N ALA A 32 -12.38 -6.37 -2.73
CA ALA A 32 -12.47 -5.11 -2.00
C ALA A 32 -11.74 -3.98 -2.74
N ALA A 33 -10.55 -4.25 -3.27
CA ALA A 33 -9.74 -3.30 -4.02
C ALA A 33 -10.45 -2.78 -5.29
N GLU A 34 -11.36 -3.57 -5.87
CA GLU A 34 -12.18 -3.15 -7.00
C GLU A 34 -13.26 -2.12 -6.63
N ARG A 35 -13.69 -2.04 -5.36
CA ARG A 35 -14.76 -1.14 -4.90
C ARG A 35 -14.32 0.33 -4.92
N ASP A 36 -15.27 1.23 -5.19
CA ASP A 36 -15.09 2.66 -4.93
C ASP A 36 -14.90 2.92 -3.43
N GLY A 37 -13.95 3.80 -3.09
CA GLY A 37 -13.65 4.17 -1.71
C GLY A 37 -12.78 3.17 -0.94
N PHE A 38 -12.16 2.20 -1.62
CA PHE A 38 -11.16 1.32 -1.02
C PHE A 38 -9.95 2.12 -0.52
N SER A 39 -9.57 1.91 0.75
CA SER A 39 -8.47 2.62 1.41
C SER A 39 -7.29 1.70 1.73
N LEU A 40 -6.08 2.26 1.76
CA LEU A 40 -4.88 1.55 2.19
C LEU A 40 -4.95 1.09 3.65
N CYS A 41 -5.65 1.84 4.51
CA CYS A 41 -5.82 1.47 5.92
C CYS A 41 -6.57 0.14 6.09
N GLU A 42 -7.47 -0.23 5.17
CA GLU A 42 -8.18 -1.52 5.21
C GLU A 42 -7.24 -2.73 4.98
N LEU A 43 -5.96 -2.49 4.66
CA LEU A 43 -4.95 -3.53 4.42
C LEU A 43 -3.97 -3.70 5.58
N GLU A 44 -3.87 -2.74 6.50
CA GLU A 44 -2.80 -2.69 7.52
C GLU A 44 -2.79 -3.95 8.39
N ASP A 45 -3.94 -4.29 8.98
CA ASP A 45 -4.10 -5.46 9.85
C ASP A 45 -4.17 -6.80 9.07
N LEU A 46 -4.47 -6.74 7.77
CA LEU A 46 -4.53 -7.92 6.90
C LEU A 46 -3.18 -8.26 6.26
N ALA A 47 -2.26 -7.30 6.12
CA ALA A 47 -0.99 -7.43 5.42
C ALA A 47 -0.14 -8.65 5.85
N PRO A 48 -0.04 -9.01 7.15
CA PRO A 48 0.73 -10.19 7.58
C PRO A 48 0.19 -11.52 7.06
N PHE A 49 -1.10 -11.58 6.72
CA PHE A 49 -1.82 -12.79 6.33
C PHE A 49 -2.02 -12.90 4.82
N LEU A 50 -1.81 -11.80 4.09
CA LEU A 50 -1.99 -11.71 2.65
C LEU A 50 -0.81 -12.27 1.85
N GLY A 51 -1.10 -12.69 0.62
CA GLY A 51 -0.07 -12.89 -0.38
C GLY A 51 0.54 -11.58 -0.81
N ARG A 52 1.88 -11.51 -0.84
CA ARG A 52 2.61 -10.34 -1.35
C ARG A 52 2.08 -9.86 -2.70
N GLU A 53 1.85 -10.75 -3.67
CA GLU A 53 1.31 -10.36 -4.98
C GLU A 53 -0.09 -9.73 -4.89
N THR A 54 -0.91 -10.22 -3.97
CA THR A 54 -2.26 -9.68 -3.71
C THR A 54 -2.17 -8.30 -3.06
N LEU A 55 -1.34 -8.15 -2.03
CA LEU A 55 -1.11 -6.88 -1.35
C LEU A 55 -0.52 -5.84 -2.31
N ASP A 56 0.52 -6.21 -3.06
CA ASP A 56 1.15 -5.35 -4.07
C ASP A 56 0.13 -4.83 -5.10
N ALA A 57 -0.75 -5.72 -5.59
CA ALA A 57 -1.79 -5.34 -6.54
C ALA A 57 -2.83 -4.39 -5.93
N ALA A 58 -3.29 -4.67 -4.71
CA ALA A 58 -4.29 -3.84 -4.01
C ALA A 58 -3.75 -2.44 -3.71
N VAL A 59 -2.52 -2.34 -3.19
CA VAL A 59 -1.88 -1.05 -2.90
C VAL A 59 -1.65 -0.24 -4.17
N ARG A 60 -1.18 -0.87 -5.26
CA ARG A 60 -1.02 -0.19 -6.56
C ARG A 60 -2.36 0.36 -7.06
N GLN A 61 -3.43 -0.43 -6.96
CA GLN A 61 -4.77 -0.03 -7.39
C GLN A 61 -5.30 1.16 -6.56
N ALA A 62 -5.15 1.13 -5.24
CA ALA A 62 -5.52 2.24 -4.37
C ALA A 62 -4.73 3.52 -4.71
N ALA A 63 -3.41 3.37 -4.88
CA ALA A 63 -2.52 4.48 -5.23
C ALA A 63 -2.81 5.08 -6.62
N GLU A 64 -3.47 4.36 -7.53
CA GLU A 64 -3.92 4.86 -8.84
C GLU A 64 -5.22 5.65 -8.79
N ARG A 65 -6.12 5.27 -7.89
CA ARG A 65 -7.45 5.90 -7.76
C ARG A 65 -7.41 7.15 -6.90
N ASP A 66 -6.65 7.10 -5.81
CA ASP A 66 -6.66 8.13 -4.78
C ASP A 66 -5.26 8.69 -4.50
N SER A 67 -5.24 9.87 -3.86
CA SER A 67 -3.98 10.43 -3.38
C SER A 67 -3.59 9.78 -2.04
N PHE A 68 -2.48 9.04 -2.04
CA PHE A 68 -1.84 8.49 -0.84
C PHE A 68 -0.62 9.29 -0.36
N SER A 69 -0.20 9.12 0.89
CA SER A 69 1.08 9.54 1.46
C SER A 69 1.98 8.32 1.68
N LEU A 70 3.29 8.51 1.85
CA LEU A 70 4.16 7.37 2.20
C LEU A 70 4.00 6.94 3.66
N ASP A 71 3.51 7.84 4.53
CA ASP A 71 3.15 7.49 5.92
C ASP A 71 2.08 6.40 5.95
N GLU A 72 1.05 6.48 5.08
CA GLU A 72 0.02 5.43 4.92
C GLU A 72 0.56 4.08 4.43
N LEU A 73 1.82 4.02 3.97
CA LEU A 73 2.47 2.80 3.54
C LEU A 73 3.44 2.25 4.57
N GLU A 74 3.70 2.95 5.69
CA GLU A 74 4.70 2.54 6.68
C GLU A 74 4.40 1.13 7.23
N ASP A 75 3.15 0.87 7.61
CA ASP A 75 2.72 -0.42 8.15
C ASP A 75 2.60 -1.52 7.08
N LEU A 76 2.40 -1.15 5.82
CA LEU A 76 2.34 -2.08 4.69
C LEU A 76 3.72 -2.43 4.13
N ALA A 77 4.71 -1.54 4.28
CA ALA A 77 6.02 -1.64 3.67
C ALA A 77 6.81 -2.92 3.99
N PRO A 78 6.75 -3.51 5.21
CA PRO A 78 7.40 -4.79 5.51
C PRO A 78 6.90 -5.97 4.66
N PHE A 79 5.67 -5.89 4.16
CA PHE A 79 4.99 -6.98 3.46
C PHE A 79 5.03 -6.81 1.93
N LEU A 80 5.19 -5.56 1.47
CA LEU A 80 5.24 -5.20 0.06
C LEU A 80 6.51 -5.69 -0.66
N GLY A 81 6.38 -5.90 -1.97
CA GLY A 81 7.50 -6.14 -2.86
C GLY A 81 8.37 -4.89 -3.02
N LYS A 82 9.68 -5.08 -3.10
CA LYS A 82 10.66 -3.99 -3.26
C LYS A 82 10.38 -3.12 -4.51
N GLU A 83 10.05 -3.75 -5.64
CA GLU A 83 9.68 -3.04 -6.87
C GLU A 83 8.39 -2.21 -6.70
N THR A 84 7.44 -2.71 -5.91
CA THR A 84 6.20 -2.00 -5.58
C THR A 84 6.49 -0.78 -4.71
N MET A 85 7.28 -0.95 -3.64
CA MET A 85 7.70 0.16 -2.79
C MET A 85 8.47 1.23 -3.55
N ASP A 86 9.42 0.84 -4.40
CA ASP A 86 10.19 1.75 -5.24
C ASP A 86 9.30 2.56 -6.19
N ALA A 87 8.30 1.94 -6.81
CA ALA A 87 7.37 2.62 -7.70
C ALA A 87 6.44 3.58 -6.95
N LEU A 88 5.95 3.18 -5.77
CA LEU A 88 5.09 4.02 -4.92
C LEU A 88 5.85 5.24 -4.40
N ALA A 89 7.10 5.07 -3.95
CA ALA A 89 7.96 6.17 -3.52
C ALA A 89 8.22 7.18 -4.64
N GLN A 90 8.56 6.71 -5.84
CA GLN A 90 8.72 7.59 -7.01
C GLN A 90 7.44 8.34 -7.34
N LYS A 91 6.28 7.68 -7.27
CA LYS A 91 4.98 8.31 -7.52
C LYS A 91 4.65 9.36 -6.45
N ALA A 92 4.89 9.07 -5.18
CA ALA A 92 4.69 10.03 -4.09
C ALA A 92 5.61 11.26 -4.24
N ALA A 93 6.87 11.05 -4.64
CA ALA A 93 7.85 12.12 -4.84
C ALA A 93 7.47 13.15 -5.91
N GLN A 94 6.59 12.77 -6.86
CA GLN A 94 6.07 13.69 -7.87
C GLN A 94 5.04 14.68 -7.31
N LYS A 95 4.48 14.41 -6.12
CA LYS A 95 3.49 15.28 -5.48
C LYS A 95 4.14 16.56 -4.95
N ARG A 96 3.42 17.68 -5.07
CA ARG A 96 3.94 19.00 -4.64
C ARG A 96 4.21 19.04 -3.14
N ASN A 97 3.32 18.43 -2.35
CA ASN A 97 3.35 18.38 -0.88
C ASN A 97 4.26 17.29 -0.30
N PHE A 98 4.95 16.50 -1.15
CA PHE A 98 5.89 15.48 -0.69
C PHE A 98 6.96 16.03 0.25
N SER A 99 7.15 15.37 1.39
CA SER A 99 8.17 15.67 2.39
C SER A 99 9.31 14.64 2.40
N LEU A 100 10.46 15.00 2.99
CA LEU A 100 11.55 14.04 3.18
C LEU A 100 11.32 13.14 4.39
N ASP A 101 10.53 13.60 5.37
CA ASP A 101 10.10 12.81 6.52
C ASP A 101 9.29 11.58 6.07
N GLU A 102 8.32 11.76 5.16
CA GLU A 102 7.58 10.66 4.52
C GLU A 102 8.50 9.65 3.79
N LEU A 103 9.59 10.12 3.19
CA LEU A 103 10.57 9.22 2.55
C LEU A 103 11.35 8.41 3.58
N GLU A 104 11.66 9.01 4.72
CA GLU A 104 12.42 8.37 5.80
C GLU A 104 11.64 7.22 6.43
N ALA A 105 10.32 7.39 6.63
CA ALA A 105 9.43 6.36 7.18
C ALA A 105 9.52 5.02 6.41
N VAL A 106 9.58 5.09 5.08
CA VAL A 106 9.66 3.88 4.22
C VAL A 106 11.07 3.54 3.76
N ALA A 107 12.09 4.33 4.12
CA ALA A 107 13.46 4.17 3.64
C ALA A 107 14.07 2.76 3.81
N PRO A 108 13.82 2.02 4.91
CA PRO A 108 14.33 0.65 5.08
C PRO A 108 13.86 -0.33 3.99
N PHE A 109 12.74 -0.03 3.33
CA PHE A 109 12.09 -0.90 2.35
C PHE A 109 12.36 -0.50 0.90
N LEU A 110 13.06 0.62 0.68
CA LEU A 110 13.42 1.12 -0.65
C LEU A 110 14.75 0.58 -1.14
N SER A 111 14.89 0.54 -2.47
CA SER A 111 16.20 0.47 -3.09
C SER A 111 17.03 1.69 -2.75
N LYS A 112 18.31 1.48 -2.46
CA LYS A 112 19.28 2.58 -2.27
C LYS A 112 19.29 3.55 -3.45
N GLU A 113 19.14 3.05 -4.68
CA GLU A 113 19.08 3.86 -5.89
C GLU A 113 17.89 4.83 -5.86
N VAL A 114 16.68 4.31 -5.66
CA VAL A 114 15.44 5.11 -5.59
C VAL A 114 15.48 6.10 -4.43
N PHE A 115 15.93 5.67 -3.24
CA PHE A 115 16.07 6.56 -2.10
C PHE A 115 16.99 7.75 -2.41
N LEU A 116 18.17 7.49 -2.99
CA LEU A 116 19.13 8.54 -3.32
C LEU A 116 18.61 9.46 -4.41
N GLU A 117 17.97 8.92 -5.44
CA GLU A 117 17.37 9.71 -6.51
C GLU A 117 16.36 10.73 -5.95
N ILE A 118 15.41 10.26 -5.15
CA ILE A 118 14.36 11.11 -4.57
C ILE A 118 14.98 12.15 -3.61
N ALA A 119 15.85 11.70 -2.69
CA ALA A 119 16.44 12.58 -1.68
C ALA A 119 17.31 13.69 -2.29
N LEU A 120 18.14 13.35 -3.29
CA LEU A 120 18.99 14.33 -3.97
C LEU A 120 18.16 15.26 -4.86
N GLY A 121 17.20 14.72 -5.62
CA GLY A 121 16.32 15.51 -6.48
C GLY A 121 15.52 16.56 -5.70
N ARG A 122 15.09 16.27 -4.46
CA ARG A 122 14.39 17.25 -3.61
C ARG A 122 15.32 18.32 -3.05
N ARG A 123 16.59 17.99 -2.77
CA ARG A 123 17.59 18.93 -2.26
C ARG A 123 17.94 20.02 -3.28
N GLU A 124 18.02 19.67 -4.56
CA GLU A 124 18.34 20.65 -5.62
C GLU A 124 17.21 21.67 -5.85
N ARG A 125 15.94 21.28 -5.61
CA ARG A 125 14.78 22.18 -5.75
C ARG A 125 14.65 23.22 -4.63
N LYS A 126 15.21 22.98 -3.44
CA LYS A 126 15.19 23.94 -2.32
C LYS A 126 16.29 25.01 -2.42
N ASN A 127 17.28 24.83 -3.31
CA ASN A 127 18.46 25.68 -3.42
C ASN A 127 18.49 26.59 -4.67
N GLY A 128 17.40 26.68 -5.43
CA GLY A 128 17.24 27.57 -6.59
C GLY A 128 16.03 28.46 -6.44
#